data_AF-A0A924YHY9-F1
#
_entry.id   AF-A0A924YHY9-F1
#
_cell.length_a   1.000
_cell.length_b   1.000
_cell.length_c   1.000
_cell.angle_alpha   90.00
_cell.angle_beta   90.00
_cell.angle_gamma   90.00
#
_symmetry.space_group_name_H-M   'P 1'
#
loop_
_entity.id
_entity.type
_entity.pdbx_description
1 polymer ?
#
loop_
_entity_poly.entity_id
_entity_poly.type
_entity_poly.pdbx_seq_one_letter_code
_entity_poly.pdbx_strand_id
1 'polypeptide(L)'
;MREARWFFFAALLAAVLLIAAVSFDALTAVDVPPDVAVGYGVWRDNGCIGCHTLYGQGGPYAPDLTHIYVQRGEGYLREFLVN
;
A
#
# COMPACT_ATOMS: atom_id res chain seq x y z
N MET A 1 16.31 17.97 34.70
CA MET A 1 16.19 18.40 33.28
C MET A 1 17.16 17.68 32.34
N ARG A 2 18.47 17.64 32.64
CA ARG A 2 19.48 17.00 31.76
C ARG A 2 19.35 15.47 31.65
N GLU A 3 19.10 14.78 32.76
CA GLU A 3 18.99 13.31 32.77
C GLU A 3 17.75 12.79 32.02
N ALA A 4 16.60 13.45 32.21
CA ALA A 4 15.36 13.12 31.49
C ALA A 4 15.49 13.23 29.96
N ARG A 5 16.37 14.12 29.49
CA ARG A 5 16.61 14.34 28.07
C ARG A 5 17.43 13.20 27.44
N TRP A 6 18.38 12.63 28.18
CA TRP A 6 19.14 11.46 27.74
C TRP A 6 18.30 10.18 27.72
N PHE A 7 17.45 9.97 28.73
CA PHE A 7 16.51 8.84 28.73
C PHE A 7 15.55 8.91 27.54
N PHE A 8 15.03 10.09 27.22
CA PHE A 8 14.16 10.29 26.06
C PHE A 8 14.87 9.92 24.75
N PHE A 9 16.09 10.40 24.52
CA PHE A 9 16.83 10.09 23.28
C PHE A 9 17.26 8.63 23.20
N ALA A 10 17.65 8.01 24.32
CA ALA A 10 17.98 6.59 24.37
C ALA A 10 16.75 5.71 24.08
N ALA A 11 15.60 6.05 24.64
CA ALA A 11 14.35 5.34 24.38
C ALA A 11 13.88 5.52 22.94
N LEU A 12 13.98 6.74 22.39
CA LEU A 12 13.66 7.02 20.98
C LEU A 12 14.57 6.22 20.04
N LEU A 13 15.88 6.20 20.29
CA LEU A 13 16.81 5.43 19.48
C LEU A 13 16.51 3.93 19.57
N ALA A 14 16.26 3.40 20.77
CA ALA A 14 15.89 2.00 20.95
C ALA A 14 14.59 1.65 20.22
N ALA A 15 13.57 2.52 20.25
CA ALA A 15 12.32 2.33 19.53
C ALA A 15 12.53 2.34 18.01
N VAL A 16 13.32 3.28 17.47
CA VAL A 16 13.66 3.33 16.04
C VAL A 16 14.41 2.07 15.60
N LEU A 17 15.40 1.63 16.39
CA LEU A 17 16.16 0.41 16.09
C LEU A 17 15.26 -0.84 16.13
N LEU A 18 14.33 -0.92 17.09
CA LEU A 18 13.36 -2.02 17.18
C LEU A 18 12.43 -2.02 15.97
N ILE A 19 11.88 -0.87 15.58
CA ILE A 19 11.01 -0.74 14.40
C ILE A 19 11.76 -1.16 13.14
N ALA A 20 13.00 -0.69 12.96
CA ALA A 20 13.84 -1.03 11.82
C ALA A 20 14.15 -2.53 11.77
N ALA A 21 14.47 -3.15 12.92
CA ALA A 21 14.75 -4.58 13.00
C ALA A 21 13.53 -5.44 12.64
N VAL A 22 12.34 -5.09 13.15
CA VAL A 22 11.10 -5.84 12.89
C VAL A 22 10.56 -5.58 11.46
N SER A 23 10.86 -4.42 10.89
CA SER A 23 10.42 -4.06 9.53
C SER A 23 11.41 -4.49 8.45
N PHE A 24 12.54 -5.11 8.81
CA PHE A 24 13.61 -5.45 7.85
C PHE A 24 13.10 -6.36 6.72
N ASP A 25 12.31 -7.39 7.05
CA ASP A 25 11.72 -8.30 6.05
C ASP A 25 10.81 -7.55 5.05
N ALA A 26 10.03 -6.58 5.53
CA ALA A 26 9.17 -5.74 4.69
C ALA A 26 9.97 -4.81 3.76
N LEU A 27 11.23 -4.50 4.09
CA LEU A 27 12.10 -3.63 3.31
C LEU A 27 12.91 -4.39 2.24
N THR A 28 13.11 -5.71 2.38
CA THR A 28 14.11 -6.42 1.58
C THR A 28 13.60 -7.20 0.37
N ALA A 29 12.31 -7.52 0.23
CA ALA A 29 11.69 -7.87 -1.05
C ALA A 29 10.25 -8.34 -0.87
N VAL A 30 9.32 -7.70 -1.57
CA VAL A 30 8.11 -8.38 -2.06
C VAL A 30 8.39 -8.71 -3.52
N ASP A 31 8.46 -9.99 -3.86
CA ASP A 31 8.51 -10.42 -5.26
C ASP A 31 7.13 -10.18 -5.87
N VAL A 32 6.97 -9.02 -6.50
CA VAL A 32 5.73 -8.63 -7.17
C VAL A 32 5.79 -9.15 -8.59
N PRO A 33 4.83 -10.02 -9.01
CA PRO A 33 4.75 -10.47 -10.39
C PRO A 33 4.75 -9.28 -11.37
N PRO A 34 5.48 -9.33 -12.49
CA PRO A 34 5.62 -8.18 -13.39
C PRO A 34 4.29 -7.64 -13.92
N ASP A 35 3.31 -8.51 -14.15
CA ASP A 35 1.96 -8.16 -14.58
C ASP A 35 1.18 -7.38 -13.51
N VAL A 36 1.35 -7.75 -12.23
CA VAL A 36 0.78 -7.00 -11.09
C VAL A 36 1.40 -5.60 -11.01
N ALA A 37 2.72 -5.48 -11.21
CA ALA A 37 3.39 -4.17 -11.22
C ALA A 37 2.88 -3.27 -12.35
N VAL A 38 2.64 -3.84 -13.54
CA VAL A 38 2.04 -3.12 -14.68
C VAL A 38 0.61 -2.66 -14.35
N GLY A 39 -0.23 -3.55 -13.81
CA GLY A 39 -1.59 -3.21 -13.40
C GLY A 39 -1.64 -2.10 -12.34
N TYR A 40 -0.71 -2.13 -11.38
CA TYR A 40 -0.57 -1.06 -10.39
C TYR A 40 -0.10 0.26 -11.02
N GLY A 41 0.74 0.21 -12.07
CA GLY A 41 1.07 1.37 -12.89
C GLY A 41 -0.17 2.02 -13.49
N VAL A 42 -1.03 1.24 -14.15
CA VAL A 42 -2.31 1.73 -14.70
C VAL A 42 -3.20 2.36 -13.62
N TRP A 43 -3.32 1.70 -12.47
CA TRP A 43 -4.08 2.18 -11.32
C TRP A 43 -3.61 3.56 -10.83
N ARG A 44 -2.29 3.74 -10.71
CA ARG A 44 -1.69 5.00 -10.27
C ARG A 44 -1.81 6.08 -11.33
N ASP A 45 -1.47 5.77 -12.57
CA ASP A 45 -1.33 6.75 -13.63
C ASP A 45 -2.70 7.31 -14.07
N ASN A 46 -3.78 6.54 -13.89
CA ASN A 46 -5.17 7.01 -14.10
C ASN A 46 -5.84 7.57 -12.83
N GLY A 47 -5.11 7.68 -11.71
CA GLY A 47 -5.63 8.27 -10.49
C GLY A 47 -6.79 7.48 -9.85
N CYS A 48 -6.90 6.18 -10.10
CA CYS A 48 -8.01 5.34 -9.63
C CYS A 48 -8.17 5.41 -8.10
N ILE A 49 -7.03 5.51 -7.37
CA ILE A 49 -6.99 5.65 -5.91
C ILE A 49 -7.70 6.91 -5.40
N GLY A 50 -7.90 7.94 -6.22
CA GLY A 50 -8.60 9.16 -5.82
C GLY A 50 -10.07 8.91 -5.51
N CYS A 51 -10.68 7.92 -6.17
CA CYS A 51 -12.09 7.58 -5.98
C CYS A 51 -12.28 6.23 -5.30
N HIS A 52 -11.45 5.24 -5.65
CA HIS A 52 -11.59 3.85 -5.21
C HIS A 52 -10.54 3.47 -4.18
N THR A 53 -10.80 2.38 -3.46
CA THR A 53 -9.84 1.76 -2.53
C THR A 53 -9.37 0.39 -3.01
N LEU A 54 -8.16 0.03 -2.57
CA LEU A 54 -7.68 -1.36 -2.51
C LEU A 54 -7.33 -1.66 -1.05
N TYR A 55 -7.86 -2.74 -0.50
CA TYR A 55 -7.79 -3.12 0.91
C TYR A 55 -8.20 -1.97 1.85
N GLY A 56 -9.21 -1.19 1.45
CA GLY A 56 -9.68 -0.01 2.19
C GLY A 56 -8.74 1.20 2.15
N GLN A 57 -7.64 1.16 1.38
CA GLN A 57 -6.71 2.27 1.21
C GLN A 57 -7.02 3.03 -0.10
N GLY A 58 -7.39 4.30 0.01
CA GLY A 58 -7.70 5.17 -1.13
C GLY A 58 -8.85 6.14 -0.84
N GLY A 59 -9.53 6.56 -1.91
CA GLY A 59 -10.63 7.53 -1.86
C GLY A 59 -11.94 6.95 -1.33
N PRO A 60 -12.76 7.74 -0.64
CA PRO A 60 -14.02 7.28 -0.06
C PRO A 60 -15.23 7.37 -1.02
N TYR A 61 -15.01 7.75 -2.28
CA TYR A 61 -16.07 8.18 -3.18
C TYR A 61 -16.70 7.05 -3.99
N ALA A 62 -16.01 5.92 -4.11
CA ALA A 62 -16.43 4.78 -4.89
C ALA A 62 -16.09 3.45 -4.19
N PRO A 63 -16.70 2.32 -4.61
CA PRO A 63 -16.52 1.03 -3.95
C PRO A 63 -15.06 0.55 -3.97
N ASP A 64 -14.73 -0.28 -2.98
CA ASP A 64 -13.45 -1.01 -2.93
C ASP A 64 -13.35 -2.03 -4.08
N LEU A 65 -12.21 -2.03 -4.76
CA LEU A 65 -11.97 -2.85 -5.96
C LEU A 65 -11.07 -4.06 -5.70
N THR A 66 -10.71 -4.36 -4.44
CA THR A 66 -9.81 -5.48 -4.08
C THR A 66 -10.24 -6.81 -4.69
N HIS A 67 -11.55 -7.04 -4.77
CA HIS A 67 -12.13 -8.29 -5.26
C HIS A 67 -12.94 -8.11 -6.54
N ILE A 68 -12.74 -7.00 -7.28
CA ILE A 68 -13.57 -6.68 -8.45
C ILE A 68 -13.52 -7.77 -9.53
N TYR A 69 -12.35 -8.40 -9.73
CA TYR A 69 -12.20 -9.51 -10.66
C TYR A 69 -13.11 -10.69 -10.29
N VAL A 70 -13.16 -11.08 -9.02
CA VAL A 70 -14.01 -12.17 -8.53
C VAL A 70 -15.49 -11.79 -8.63
N GLN A 71 -15.83 -10.53 -8.41
CA GLN A 71 -17.22 -10.05 -8.41
C GLN A 71 -17.81 -9.87 -9.82
N ARG A 72 -16.99 -9.53 -10.82
CA ARG A 72 -17.47 -9.11 -12.15
C ARG A 72 -16.87 -9.89 -13.32
N GLY A 73 -15.74 -10.57 -13.12
CA GLY A 73 -15.05 -11.35 -14.14
C GLY A 73 -14.28 -10.50 -15.16
N GLU A 74 -13.52 -11.19 -16.01
CA GLU A 74 -12.64 -10.56 -17.01
C GLU A 74 -13.41 -9.71 -18.04
N GLY A 75 -14.53 -10.22 -18.56
CA GLY A 75 -15.28 -9.53 -19.62
C GLY A 75 -15.72 -8.12 -19.22
N TYR A 76 -16.21 -7.96 -17.98
CA TYR A 76 -16.57 -6.65 -17.44
C TYR A 76 -15.36 -5.72 -17.33
N LEU A 77 -14.23 -6.22 -16.81
CA LEU A 77 -13.04 -5.40 -16.61
C LEU A 77 -12.42 -4.96 -17.93
N ARG A 78 -12.39 -5.83 -18.94
CA ARG A 78 -11.88 -5.47 -20.27
C ARG A 78 -12.73 -4.39 -20.91
N GLU A 79 -14.05 -4.52 -20.83
CA GLU A 79 -14.96 -3.50 -21.35
C GLU A 79 -14.73 -2.15 -20.65
N PHE A 80 -14.67 -2.15 -19.32
CA PHE A 80 -14.53 -0.91 -18.55
C PHE A 80 -13.16 -0.24 -18.67
N LEU A 81 -12.08 -1.01 -18.84
CA LEU A 81 -10.71 -0.46 -18.83
C LEU A 81 -10.21 -0.08 -20.22
N VAL A 82 -10.78 -0.64 -21.29
CA VAL A 82 -10.27 -0.50 -22.66
C VAL A 82 -11.16 0.37 -23.54
N ASN A 83 -12.44 0.52 -23.18
CA ASN A 83 -13.43 1.29 -23.93
C ASN A 83 -13.74 2.63 -23.25
#